data_AF-A0A3B9DU42-F1
#
_entry.id   AF-A0A3B9DU42-F1
#
_cell.length_a   1.000
_cell.length_b   1.000
_cell.length_c   1.000
_cell.angle_alpha   90.00
_cell.angle_beta   90.00
_cell.angle_gamma   90.00
#
_symmetry.space_group_name_H-M   'P 1'
#
loop_
_entity.id
_entity.type
_entity.pdbx_description
1 polymer ?
#
loop_
_entity_poly.entity_id
_entity_poly.type
_entity_poly.pdbx_seq_one_letter_code
_entity_poly.pdbx_strand_id
1 'polypeptide(L)' 'KPATGMYQRAASELGLDLADSYYVGDKVLDVTPSLVLGGVGVLVRTAYDVDESAQMPADTAVVDDLMEAARFISSRD' A
#
# COMPACT_ATOMS: atom_id res chain seq x y z
N LYS A 1 1.32 10.04 7.76
CA LYS A 1 1.57 8.74 8.42
C LYS A 1 3.08 8.54 8.49
N PRO A 2 3.69 8.41 9.68
CA PRO A 2 4.95 7.67 9.73
C PRO A 2 4.95 6.53 10.75
N ALA A 3 3.91 6.45 11.60
CA ALA A 3 3.76 5.42 12.62
C ALA A 3 2.53 4.54 12.34
N THR A 4 2.54 3.33 12.91
CA THR A 4 1.53 2.29 12.69
C THR A 4 0.21 2.50 13.44
N GLY A 5 0.16 3.44 14.40
CA GLY A 5 -0.98 3.60 15.30
C GLY A 5 -2.33 3.86 14.62
N MET A 6 -2.34 4.59 13.48
CA MET A 6 -3.57 4.82 12.70
C MET A 6 -4.10 3.50 12.10
N TYR A 7 -3.23 2.63 11.63
CA TYR A 7 -3.58 1.34 11.04
C TYR A 7 -4.08 0.36 12.10
N GLN A 8 -3.40 0.30 13.25
CA GLN A 8 -3.81 -0.54 14.39
C GLN A 8 -5.17 -0.12 14.93
N ARG A 9 -5.42 1.19 15.00
CA ARG A 9 -6.74 1.71 15.36
C ARG A 9 -7.81 1.29 14.34
N ALA A 10 -7.55 1.48 13.04
CA ALA A 10 -8.48 1.06 11.99
C ALA A 10 -8.77 -0.45 12.03
N ALA A 11 -7.74 -1.27 12.27
CA ALA A 11 -7.89 -2.71 12.46
C ALA A 11 -8.83 -3.06 13.63
N SER A 12 -8.66 -2.36 14.76
CA SER A 12 -9.55 -2.54 15.91
C SER A 12 -10.98 -2.07 15.67
N GLU A 13 -11.16 -0.95 14.95
CA GLU A 13 -12.49 -0.36 14.71
C GLU A 13 -13.28 -1.12 13.64
N LEU A 14 -12.59 -1.70 12.65
CA LEU A 14 -13.19 -2.32 11.47
C LEU A 14 -13.01 -3.85 11.43
N GLY A 15 -12.29 -4.44 12.38
CA GLY A 15 -12.03 -5.88 12.43
C GLY A 15 -11.13 -6.38 11.29
N LEU A 16 -10.12 -5.60 10.90
CA LEU A 16 -9.22 -5.94 9.79
C LEU A 16 -8.03 -6.79 10.28
N ASP A 17 -7.64 -7.78 9.49
CA ASP A 17 -6.31 -8.38 9.58
C ASP A 17 -5.34 -7.56 8.72
N LEU A 18 -4.41 -6.86 9.39
CA LEU A 18 -3.45 -5.98 8.73
C LEU A 18 -2.39 -6.72 7.91
N ALA A 19 -2.13 -7.99 8.23
CA ALA A 19 -1.23 -8.84 7.46
C ALA A 19 -1.93 -9.41 6.21
N ASP A 20 -3.25 -9.57 6.28
CA ASP A 20 -4.11 -9.94 5.15
C ASP A 20 -4.79 -8.72 4.52
N SER A 21 -4.04 -7.63 4.38
CA SER A 21 -4.53 -6.35 3.85
C SER A 21 -3.61 -5.76 2.79
N TYR A 22 -4.21 -4.99 1.88
CA TYR A 22 -3.51 -4.23 0.86
C TYR A 22 -3.36 -2.75 1.26
N TYR A 23 -2.18 -2.18 1.01
CA TYR A 23 -1.81 -0.80 1.33
C TYR A 23 -1.59 -0.05 0.02
N VAL A 24 -2.63 0.63 -0.46
CA VAL A 24 -2.65 1.30 -1.77
C VAL A 24 -2.55 2.81 -1.58
N GLY A 25 -1.65 3.47 -2.30
CA GLY A 25 -1.55 4.93 -2.31
C GLY A 25 -0.54 5.46 -3.31
N ASP A 26 -0.55 6.77 -3.52
CA ASP A 26 0.34 7.49 -4.45
C ASP A 26 1.64 7.96 -3.78
N LYS A 27 1.77 7.76 -2.48
CA LYS A 27 2.96 8.11 -1.70
C LYS A 27 3.58 6.89 -1.05
N VAL A 28 4.90 6.91 -0.92
CA VAL A 28 5.71 5.97 -0.14
C VAL A 28 5.15 5.77 1.27
N LEU A 29 4.65 6.84 1.90
CA LEU A 29 4.12 6.80 3.27
C LEU A 29 2.75 6.11 3.40
N ASP A 30 2.02 5.93 2.30
CA ASP A 30 0.77 5.15 2.30
C ASP A 30 1.04 3.65 2.19
N VAL A 31 2.14 3.29 1.51
CA VAL A 31 2.50 1.92 1.13
C VAL A 31 3.45 1.25 2.12
N THR A 32 4.49 1.96 2.58
CA THR A 32 5.54 1.41 3.48
C THR A 32 5.06 0.81 4.79
N PRO A 33 3.91 1.18 5.38
CA PRO A 33 3.42 0.49 6.57
C PRO A 33 3.15 -1.00 6.35
N SER A 34 2.89 -1.44 5.11
CA SER A 34 2.80 -2.87 4.76
C SER A 34 4.05 -3.67 5.17
N LEU A 35 5.24 -3.07 5.04
CA LEU A 35 6.52 -3.70 5.37
C LEU A 35 6.66 -4.02 6.87
N VAL A 36 5.99 -3.24 7.72
CA VAL A 36 6.02 -3.40 9.18
C VAL A 36 4.82 -4.20 9.67
N LEU A 37 3.67 -4.04 9.02
CA LEU A 37 2.39 -4.63 9.43
C LEU A 37 2.08 -5.97 8.76
N GLY A 38 2.91 -6.40 7.80
CA GLY A 38 2.86 -7.72 7.18
C GLY A 38 1.95 -7.85 5.96
N GLY A 39 1.34 -6.75 5.50
CA GLY A 39 0.46 -6.76 4.34
C GLY A 39 1.19 -6.53 3.01
N VAL A 40 0.41 -6.25 1.96
CA VAL A 40 0.93 -6.06 0.60
C VAL A 40 0.85 -4.59 0.20
N GLY A 41 2.00 -3.99 -0.13
CA GLY A 41 2.09 -2.62 -0.62
C GLY A 41 1.85 -2.50 -2.14
N VAL A 42 1.06 -1.51 -2.55
CA VAL A 42 0.84 -1.15 -3.97
C VAL A 42 0.94 0.37 -4.14
N LEU A 43 2.01 0.84 -4.78
CA LEU A 43 2.20 2.25 -5.12
C LEU A 43 1.55 2.55 -6.47
N VAL A 44 0.65 3.53 -6.52
CA VAL A 44 0.04 4.01 -7.77
C VAL A 44 0.74 5.27 -8.26
N ARG A 45 1.09 5.35 -9.55
CA ARG A 45 1.81 6.51 -10.14
C ARG A 45 0.88 7.64 -10.61
N THR A 46 -0.26 7.83 -9.94
CA THR A 46 -1.28 8.81 -10.36
C THR A 46 -0.89 10.26 -10.11
N ALA A 47 0.10 10.52 -9.23
CA ALA A 47 0.60 11.86 -8.95
C ALA A 47 1.78 12.21 -9.88
N TYR A 48 1.60 13.24 -10.71
CA TYR A 48 2.57 13.64 -11.75
C TYR A 48 3.82 14.35 -11.23
N ASP A 49 3.82 14.78 -9.96
CA ASP A 49 4.82 15.72 -9.47
C ASP A 49 6.11 15.03 -8.98
N VAL A 50 6.05 13.76 -8.52
CA VAL A 50 7.23 13.00 -8.05
C VAL A 50 7.01 11.50 -8.25
N ASP A 51 7.86 10.85 -9.06
CA ASP A 51 7.94 9.38 -9.06
C ASP A 51 8.72 8.92 -7.82
N GLU A 52 8.00 8.47 -6.79
CA GLU A 52 8.59 7.96 -5.56
C GLU A 52 8.95 6.45 -5.62
N SER A 53 8.74 5.79 -6.77
CA SER A 53 8.98 4.34 -6.90
C SER A 53 10.42 3.91 -6.60
N ALA A 54 11.39 4.79 -6.84
CA ALA A 54 12.80 4.55 -6.52
C ALA A 54 13.08 4.40 -5.01
N GLN A 55 12.14 4.82 -4.14
CA GLN A 55 12.26 4.68 -2.69
C GLN A 55 11.68 3.36 -2.18
N MET A 56 11.02 2.58 -3.04
CA MET A 56 10.41 1.32 -2.67
C MET A 56 11.38 0.15 -2.74
N PRO A 57 11.25 -0.84 -1.84
CA PRO A 57 11.83 -2.16 -2.04
C PRO A 57 11.44 -2.73 -3.41
N ALA A 58 12.35 -3.48 -4.04
CA ALA A 58 12.18 -4.02 -5.39
C ALA A 58 10.99 -4.98 -5.55
N ASP A 59 10.50 -5.54 -4.45
CA ASP A 59 9.36 -6.46 -4.38
C ASP A 59 8.01 -5.75 -4.15
N THR A 60 8.00 -4.43 -3.97
CA THR A 60 6.77 -3.64 -3.85
C THR A 60 6.11 -3.48 -5.23
N ALA A 61 4.80 -3.72 -5.31
CA ALA A 61 4.07 -3.50 -6.54
C ALA A 61 3.96 -1.99 -6.85
N VAL A 62 4.34 -1.60 -8.07
CA VAL A 62 4.20 -0.24 -8.58
C VAL A 62 3.39 -0.31 -9.87
N VAL A 63 2.27 0.40 -9.91
CA VAL A 63 1.30 0.38 -11.02
C VAL A 63 0.97 1.80 -11.46
N ASP A 64 0.41 1.97 -12.66
CA ASP A 64 0.17 3.32 -13.21
C ASP A 64 -1.02 4.02 -12.56
N ASP A 65 -2.05 3.27 -12.19
CA ASP A 65 -3.27 3.85 -11.63
C ASP A 65 -4.03 2.87 -10.72
N LEU A 66 -5.16 3.36 -10.18
CA LEU A 66 -6.02 2.57 -9.30
C LEU A 66 -6.70 1.40 -10.03
N MET A 67 -6.95 1.50 -11.34
CA MET A 67 -7.53 0.41 -12.13
C MET A 67 -6.53 -0.75 -12.23
N GLU A 68 -5.25 -0.45 -12.47
CA GLU A 68 -4.19 -1.45 -12.43
C GLU A 68 -3.97 -2.04 -11.04
N ALA A 69 -4.06 -1.22 -9.98
CA ALA A 69 -4.01 -1.73 -8.61
C ALA A 69 -5.14 -2.75 -8.34
N ALA A 70 -6.37 -2.45 -8.78
CA ALA A 70 -7.49 -3.37 -8.65
C ALA A 70 -7.24 -4.68 -9.42
N ARG A 71 -6.74 -4.60 -10.66
CA ARG A 71 -6.39 -5.79 -11.46
C ARG A 71 -5.31 -6.64 -10.79
N PHE A 72 -4.27 -5.99 -10.25
CA PHE A 72 -3.22 -6.66 -9.51
C PHE A 72 -3.79 -7.44 -8.33
N ILE A 73 -4.61 -6.80 -7.49
CA ILE A 73 -5.24 -7.44 -6.32
C ILE A 73 -6.09 -8.64 -6.77
N SER A 74 -6.99 -8.47 -7.74
CA SER A 74 -7.88 -9.54 -8.20
C SER A 74 -7.18 -10.69 -8.95
N SER A 75 -5.90 -10.54 -9.30
CA SER A 75 -5.11 -11.59 -9.98
C SER A 75 -4.23 -12.42 -9.04
N ARG A 76 -4.15 -12.03 -7.76
CA ARG A 76 -3.38 -12.75 -6.72
C ARG A 76 -4.23 -13.75 -5.94
N ASP A 77 -5.54 -13.77 -6.18
CA ASP A 77 -6.51 -14.73 -5.65
C ASP A 77 -6.66 -15.97 -6.55
#